data_AF-A0A3E5HWU3-F1
#
_entry.id   AF-A0A3E5HWU3-F1
#
_cell.length_a   1.000
_cell.length_b   1.000
_cell.length_c   1.000
_cell.angle_alpha   90.00
_cell.angle_beta   90.00
_cell.angle_gamma   90.00
#
_symmetry.space_group_name_H-M   'P 1'
#
loop_
_entity.id
_entity.type
_entity.pdbx_description
1 polymer ?
#
loop_
_entity_poly.entity_id
_entity_poly.type
_entity_poly.pdbx_seq_one_letter_code
_entity_poly.pdbx_strand_id
1 'polypeptide(L)'
;MNRILKIIAYLAIAFILSYLANNGCREFIKMFSDNIISLLATILAINIPTSTLIISEINKIKERLNIDPSATFKELKYGLMTQIVVLCSLIIILIVCDFMQSKDIVPSSQLNIISGTFVLASFIYYLEIIYDLGIALFELINFKSNNK
;
A
#
# COMPACT_ATOMS: atom_id res chain seq x y z
N MET A 1 -0.84 -3.56 16.96
CA MET A 1 -2.08 -2.76 16.75
C MET A 1 -3.05 -3.58 15.92
N ASN A 2 -4.35 -3.56 16.23
CA ASN A 2 -5.35 -4.30 15.45
C ASN A 2 -5.34 -3.81 13.99
N ARG A 3 -5.33 -4.72 13.00
CA ARG A 3 -5.28 -4.38 11.57
C ARG A 3 -6.41 -3.42 11.16
N ILE A 4 -7.58 -3.59 11.76
CA ILE A 4 -8.74 -2.73 11.52
C ILE A 4 -8.49 -1.30 12.01
N LEU A 5 -7.90 -1.15 13.20
CA LEU A 5 -7.56 0.18 13.75
C LEU A 5 -6.53 0.91 12.90
N LYS A 6 -5.55 0.17 12.33
CA LYS A 6 -4.58 0.74 11.36
C LYS A 6 -5.29 1.30 10.13
N ILE A 7 -6.17 0.52 9.52
CA ILE A 7 -6.92 0.94 8.33
C ILE A 7 -7.76 2.18 8.63
N ILE A 8 -8.47 2.20 9.76
CA ILE A 8 -9.26 3.35 10.20
C ILE A 8 -8.37 4.58 10.39
N ALA A 9 -7.19 4.42 11.00
CA ALA A 9 -6.24 5.51 11.18
C ALA A 9 -5.73 6.07 9.84
N TYR A 10 -5.41 5.21 8.87
CA TYR A 10 -4.98 5.65 7.54
C TYR A 10 -6.08 6.40 6.80
N LEU A 11 -7.31 5.90 6.86
CA LEU A 11 -8.47 6.59 6.29
C LEU A 11 -8.72 7.93 6.97
N ALA A 12 -8.62 8.01 8.29
CA ALA A 12 -8.81 9.25 9.03
C ALA A 12 -7.76 10.30 8.67
N ILE A 13 -6.48 9.92 8.64
CA ILE A 13 -5.38 10.81 8.25
C ILE A 13 -5.55 11.25 6.79
N ALA A 14 -5.83 10.31 5.90
CA ALA A 14 -6.04 10.58 4.48
C ALA A 14 -7.23 11.51 4.25
N PHE A 15 -8.31 11.37 5.02
CA PHE A 15 -9.48 12.23 4.94
C PHE A 15 -9.15 13.67 5.33
N ILE A 16 -8.44 13.85 6.46
CA ILE A 16 -8.01 15.17 6.90
C ILE A 16 -7.10 15.83 5.85
N LEU A 17 -6.12 15.08 5.33
CA LEU A 17 -5.21 15.58 4.30
C LEU A 17 -5.94 15.94 3.01
N SER A 18 -6.91 15.11 2.60
CA SER A 18 -7.69 15.36 1.39
C SER A 18 -8.62 16.57 1.55
N TYR A 19 -9.22 16.74 2.73
CA TYR A 19 -10.01 17.92 3.07
C TYR A 19 -9.17 19.21 3.02
N LEU A 20 -8.00 19.20 3.65
CA LEU A 20 -7.06 20.33 3.62
C LEU A 20 -6.63 20.65 2.19
N ALA A 21 -6.30 19.63 1.40
CA ALA A 21 -5.89 19.81 0.02
C ALA A 21 -7.00 20.40 -0.84
N ASN A 22 -8.26 19.99 -0.65
CA ASN A 22 -9.39 20.55 -1.40
C ASN A 22 -9.58 22.06 -1.15
N ASN A 23 -9.16 22.57 0.00
CA ASN A 23 -9.29 23.99 0.37
C ASN A 23 -8.07 24.86 0.05
N GLY A 24 -6.93 24.30 -0.39
CA GLY A 24 -5.72 25.09 -0.64
C GLY A 24 -4.67 24.48 -1.58
N CYS A 25 -4.59 23.16 -1.71
CA CYS A 25 -3.56 22.46 -2.49
C CYS A 25 -4.17 21.45 -3.49
N ARG A 26 -5.29 21.80 -4.11
CA ARG A 26 -6.07 20.86 -4.94
C ARG A 26 -5.27 20.34 -6.14
N GLU A 27 -4.46 21.19 -6.75
CA GLU A 27 -3.63 20.84 -7.91
C GLU A 27 -2.61 19.75 -7.59
N PHE A 28 -2.03 19.79 -6.38
CA PHE A 28 -1.10 18.75 -5.94
C PHE A 28 -1.77 17.37 -5.88
N ILE A 29 -2.93 17.25 -5.22
CA ILE A 29 -3.64 15.98 -5.12
C ILE A 29 -4.12 15.50 -6.49
N LYS A 30 -4.50 16.42 -7.39
CA LYS A 30 -4.87 16.06 -8.75
C LYS A 30 -3.70 15.43 -9.51
N MET A 31 -2.55 16.12 -9.58
CA MET A 31 -1.34 15.57 -10.24
C MET A 31 -0.89 14.26 -9.61
N PHE A 32 -1.01 14.15 -8.28
CA PHE A 32 -0.70 12.93 -7.56
C PHE A 32 -1.66 11.78 -7.93
N SER A 33 -2.96 12.06 -8.00
CA SER A 33 -3.99 11.11 -8.41
C SER A 33 -3.83 10.65 -9.86
N ASP A 34 -3.40 11.53 -10.76
CA ASP A 34 -3.20 11.17 -12.17
C ASP A 34 -2.10 10.10 -12.35
N ASN A 35 -1.15 10.04 -11.42
CA ASN A 35 -0.02 9.10 -11.45
C ASN A 35 -0.15 7.95 -10.44
N ILE A 36 -1.18 7.95 -9.58
CA ILE A 36 -1.24 7.04 -8.42
C ILE A 36 -1.25 5.58 -8.85
N ILE A 37 -2.01 5.22 -9.89
CA ILE A 37 -2.12 3.82 -10.34
C ILE A 37 -0.75 3.32 -10.81
N SER A 38 -0.04 4.15 -11.61
CA SER A 38 1.30 3.82 -12.08
C SER A 38 2.26 3.67 -10.90
N LEU A 39 2.25 4.61 -9.96
CA LEU A 39 3.12 4.58 -8.79
C LEU A 39 2.88 3.35 -7.92
N LEU A 40 1.62 3.02 -7.61
CA LEU A 40 1.27 1.84 -6.81
C LEU A 40 1.62 0.55 -7.56
N ALA A 41 1.41 0.49 -8.88
CA ALA A 41 1.82 -0.65 -9.68
C ALA A 41 3.35 -0.84 -9.67
N THR A 42 4.12 0.24 -9.76
CA THR A 42 5.59 0.20 -9.64
C THR A 42 6.03 -0.31 -8.27
N ILE A 43 5.42 0.19 -7.19
CA ILE A 43 5.71 -0.30 -5.83
C ILE A 43 5.40 -1.79 -5.71
N LEU A 44 4.25 -2.24 -6.20
CA LEU A 44 3.88 -3.65 -6.20
C LEU A 44 4.90 -4.49 -6.98
N ALA A 45 5.34 -4.00 -8.15
CA ALA A 45 6.35 -4.66 -8.97
C ALA A 45 7.72 -4.77 -8.28
N ILE A 46 8.08 -3.82 -7.40
CA ILE A 46 9.29 -3.89 -6.56
C ILE A 46 9.10 -4.85 -5.37
N ASN A 47 7.90 -4.87 -4.78
CA ASN A 47 7.60 -5.70 -3.62
C ASN A 47 7.57 -7.20 -3.96
N ILE A 48 7.21 -7.59 -5.18
CA ILE A 48 7.18 -9.01 -5.61
C ILE A 48 8.60 -9.65 -5.58
N PRO A 49 9.63 -9.09 -6.25
CA PRO A 49 11.01 -9.56 -6.13
C PRO A 49 11.53 -9.50 -4.70
N THR A 50 11.29 -8.41 -3.98
CA THR A 50 11.75 -8.25 -2.58
C THR A 50 11.19 -9.36 -1.68
N SER A 51 9.89 -9.64 -1.78
CA SER A 51 9.26 -10.74 -1.05
C SER A 51 9.83 -12.10 -1.45
N THR A 52 10.12 -12.30 -2.73
CA THR A 52 10.70 -13.55 -3.24
C THR A 52 12.13 -13.76 -2.71
N LEU A 53 12.93 -12.70 -2.62
CA LEU A 53 14.26 -12.73 -2.02
C LEU A 53 14.19 -13.09 -0.53
N ILE A 54 13.29 -12.46 0.22
CA ILE A 54 13.05 -12.77 1.64
C ILE A 54 12.68 -14.25 1.80
N ILE A 55 11.75 -14.75 1.00
CA ILE A 55 11.33 -16.18 1.00
C ILE A 55 12.51 -17.10 0.71
N SER A 56 13.33 -16.76 -0.29
CA SER A 56 14.50 -17.56 -0.67
C SER A 56 15.53 -17.64 0.47
N GLU A 57 15.84 -16.53 1.13
CA GLU A 57 16.80 -16.52 2.24
C GLU A 57 16.23 -17.24 3.48
N ILE A 58 14.94 -17.08 3.79
CA ILE A 58 14.30 -17.83 4.87
C ILE A 58 14.36 -19.35 4.62
N ASN A 59 14.14 -19.80 3.38
CA ASN A 59 14.26 -21.23 3.04
C ASN A 59 15.68 -21.77 3.26
N LYS A 60 16.72 -20.99 2.94
CA LYS A 60 18.12 -21.38 3.22
C LYS A 60 18.41 -21.48 4.71
N ILE A 61 17.79 -20.61 5.52
CA ILE A 61 17.91 -20.65 6.98
C ILE A 61 17.17 -21.87 7.55
N LYS A 62 15.98 -22.20 7.02
CA LYS A 62 15.23 -23.42 7.38
C LYS A 62 16.09 -24.67 7.27
N GLU A 63 16.82 -24.83 6.17
CA GLU A 63 17.69 -25.99 5.94
C GLU A 63 18.74 -26.17 7.05
N ARG A 64 19.10 -25.08 7.77
CA ARG A 64 20.09 -25.10 8.85
C ARG A 64 19.49 -25.20 10.26
N LEU A 65 18.32 -24.60 10.49
CA LEU A 65 17.74 -24.43 11.83
C LEU A 65 16.46 -25.22 12.08
N ASN A 66 15.95 -25.94 11.08
CA ASN A 66 14.73 -26.78 11.17
C ASN A 66 13.47 -26.02 11.65
N ILE A 67 13.38 -24.73 11.33
CA ILE A 67 12.24 -23.86 11.61
C ILE A 67 11.21 -23.97 10.47
N ASP A 68 9.91 -23.93 10.77
CA ASP A 68 8.86 -23.88 9.75
C ASP A 68 8.55 -22.43 9.30
N PRO A 69 8.85 -22.04 8.04
CA PRO A 69 8.59 -20.71 7.51
C PRO A 69 7.20 -20.55 6.89
N SER A 70 6.35 -21.58 6.94
CA SER A 70 5.03 -21.60 6.29
C SER A 70 4.15 -20.38 6.65
N ALA A 71 4.18 -19.98 7.92
CA ALA A 71 3.47 -18.82 8.43
C ALA A 71 3.94 -17.52 7.76
N THR A 72 5.26 -17.31 7.68
CA THR A 72 5.85 -16.12 7.05
C THR A 72 5.54 -16.06 5.56
N PHE A 73 5.57 -17.20 4.86
CA PHE A 73 5.22 -17.25 3.44
C PHE A 73 3.76 -16.92 3.19
N LYS A 74 2.87 -17.40 4.07
CA LYS A 74 1.45 -17.08 4.02
C LYS A 74 1.21 -15.58 4.21
N GLU A 75 1.88 -14.96 5.18
CA GLU A 75 1.76 -13.52 5.43
C GLU A 75 2.31 -12.67 4.28
N LEU A 76 3.48 -13.02 3.71
CA LEU A 76 4.03 -12.32 2.54
C LEU A 76 3.11 -12.43 1.32
N LYS A 77 2.60 -13.64 1.04
CA LYS A 77 1.63 -13.85 -0.04
C LYS A 77 0.36 -13.05 0.20
N TYR A 78 -0.14 -13.04 1.43
CA TYR A 78 -1.33 -12.28 1.80
C TYR A 78 -1.11 -10.78 1.60
N GLY A 79 0.03 -10.24 2.03
CA GLY A 79 0.39 -8.82 1.82
C GLY A 79 0.38 -8.42 0.34
N LEU A 80 1.03 -9.20 -0.53
CA LEU A 80 1.02 -8.97 -1.97
C LEU A 80 -0.38 -9.04 -2.57
N MET A 81 -1.19 -10.03 -2.16
CA MET A 81 -2.57 -10.16 -2.62
C MET A 81 -3.43 -8.99 -2.16
N THR A 82 -3.25 -8.49 -0.93
CA THR A 82 -3.97 -7.31 -0.45
C THR A 82 -3.59 -6.06 -1.23
N GLN A 83 -2.32 -5.88 -1.61
CA GLN A 83 -1.92 -4.77 -2.49
C GLN A 83 -2.69 -4.82 -3.81
N ILE A 84 -2.73 -5.98 -4.48
CA ILE A 84 -3.51 -6.15 -5.72
C ILE A 84 -4.98 -5.78 -5.51
N VAL A 85 -5.60 -6.27 -4.44
CA VAL A 85 -7.01 -5.96 -4.12
C VAL A 85 -7.22 -4.46 -3.88
N VAL A 86 -6.33 -3.81 -3.14
CA VAL A 86 -6.37 -2.35 -2.89
C VAL A 86 -6.25 -1.59 -4.21
N LEU A 87 -5.31 -1.96 -5.09
CA LEU A 87 -5.15 -1.31 -6.40
C LEU A 87 -6.41 -1.44 -7.26
N CYS A 88 -6.96 -2.64 -7.38
CA CYS A 88 -8.20 -2.88 -8.13
C CYS A 88 -9.37 -2.07 -7.54
N SER A 89 -9.50 -2.03 -6.21
CA SER A 89 -10.54 -1.25 -5.54
C SER A 89 -10.39 0.25 -5.78
N LEU A 90 -9.16 0.77 -5.77
CA LEU A 90 -8.87 2.17 -6.04
C LEU A 90 -9.26 2.54 -7.47
N ILE A 91 -8.94 1.71 -8.46
CA ILE A 91 -9.34 1.92 -9.86
C ILE A 91 -10.87 2.05 -9.97
N ILE A 92 -11.62 1.12 -9.35
CA ILE A 92 -13.09 1.16 -9.37
C ILE A 92 -13.61 2.44 -8.72
N ILE A 93 -13.08 2.81 -7.55
CA ILE A 93 -13.50 4.01 -6.83
C ILE A 93 -13.25 5.27 -7.66
N LEU A 94 -12.08 5.38 -8.31
CA LEU A 94 -11.75 6.53 -9.14
C LEU A 94 -12.67 6.64 -10.35
N ILE A 95 -12.97 5.53 -11.04
CA ILE A 95 -13.91 5.49 -12.17
C ILE A 95 -15.31 5.91 -11.71
N VAL A 96 -15.78 5.40 -10.57
CA VAL A 96 -17.10 5.76 -10.02
C VAL A 96 -17.16 7.24 -9.66
N CYS A 97 -16.11 7.78 -9.02
CA CYS A 97 -16.05 9.20 -8.68
C CYS A 97 -16.08 10.10 -9.93
N ASP A 98 -15.30 9.75 -10.96
CA ASP A 98 -15.27 10.48 -12.23
C ASP A 98 -16.63 10.43 -12.95
N PHE A 99 -17.27 9.24 -12.98
CA PHE A 99 -18.62 9.09 -13.52
C PHE A 99 -19.65 9.95 -12.78
N MET A 100 -19.62 9.93 -11.43
CA MET A 100 -20.55 10.73 -10.61
C MET A 100 -20.32 12.23 -10.79
N GLN A 101 -19.07 12.65 -10.98
CA GLN A 101 -18.71 14.03 -11.28
C GLN A 101 -19.23 14.45 -12.65
N SER A 102 -19.09 13.59 -13.68
CA SER A 102 -19.57 13.88 -15.04
C SER A 102 -21.09 14.04 -15.16
N LYS A 103 -21.84 13.46 -14.22
CA LYS A 103 -23.30 13.48 -14.18
C LYS A 103 -23.86 14.54 -13.22
N ASP A 104 -22.99 15.34 -12.59
CA ASP A 104 -23.36 16.34 -11.57
C ASP A 104 -24.26 15.77 -10.44
N ILE A 105 -24.10 14.48 -10.10
CA ILE A 105 -24.93 13.80 -9.08
C ILE A 105 -24.56 14.28 -7.67
N VAL A 106 -23.26 14.51 -7.44
CA VAL A 106 -22.70 14.91 -6.13
C VAL A 106 -21.80 16.13 -6.33
N PRO A 107 -21.77 17.10 -5.39
CA PRO A 107 -20.89 18.24 -5.47
C PRO A 107 -19.43 17.85 -5.70
N SER A 108 -18.79 18.48 -6.67
CA SER A 108 -17.39 18.19 -7.05
C SER A 108 -16.43 18.28 -5.87
N SER A 109 -16.66 19.20 -4.94
CA SER A 109 -15.89 19.34 -3.69
C SER A 109 -15.91 18.06 -2.84
N GLN A 110 -17.09 17.44 -2.67
CA GLN A 110 -17.22 16.21 -1.89
C GLN A 110 -16.56 15.03 -2.60
N LEU A 111 -16.74 14.91 -3.92
CA LEU A 111 -16.11 13.86 -4.71
C LEU A 111 -14.58 13.96 -4.71
N ASN A 112 -14.02 15.17 -4.77
CA ASN A 112 -12.56 15.38 -4.66
C ASN A 112 -12.03 14.91 -3.30
N ILE A 113 -12.76 15.18 -2.21
CA ILE A 113 -12.36 14.77 -0.86
C ILE A 113 -12.40 13.24 -0.76
N ILE A 114 -13.46 12.61 -1.29
CA ILE A 114 -13.60 11.15 -1.27
C ILE A 114 -12.49 10.50 -2.08
N SER A 115 -12.31 10.90 -3.35
CA SER A 115 -11.30 10.32 -4.23
C SER A 115 -9.89 10.54 -3.67
N GLY A 116 -9.57 11.76 -3.22
CA GLY A 116 -8.31 12.09 -2.59
C GLY A 116 -8.03 11.29 -1.31
N THR A 117 -9.05 11.02 -0.50
CA THR A 117 -8.94 10.15 0.68
C THR A 117 -8.50 8.75 0.29
N PHE A 118 -9.14 8.13 -0.71
CA PHE A 118 -8.79 6.78 -1.14
C PHE A 118 -7.41 6.72 -1.80
N VAL A 119 -7.05 7.74 -2.59
CA VAL A 119 -5.71 7.87 -3.20
C VAL A 119 -4.64 7.92 -2.12
N LEU A 120 -4.77 8.80 -1.14
CA LEU A 120 -3.80 8.97 -0.06
C LEU A 120 -3.76 7.76 0.88
N ALA A 121 -4.91 7.19 1.25
CA ALA A 121 -4.96 6.01 2.11
C ALA A 121 -4.30 4.80 1.45
N SER A 122 -4.56 4.56 0.16
CA SER A 122 -3.92 3.48 -0.60
C SER A 122 -2.41 3.69 -0.68
N PHE A 123 -1.96 4.92 -0.89
CA PHE A 123 -0.55 5.26 -0.90
C PHE A 123 0.13 5.00 0.44
N ILE A 124 -0.45 5.49 1.54
CA ILE A 124 0.09 5.28 2.90
C ILE A 124 0.19 3.77 3.20
N TYR A 125 -0.84 3.00 2.86
CA TYR A 125 -0.83 1.55 3.03
C TYR A 125 0.31 0.87 2.25
N TYR A 126 0.56 1.29 1.01
CA TYR A 126 1.66 0.77 0.22
C TYR A 126 3.03 1.13 0.80
N LEU A 127 3.20 2.35 1.32
CA LEU A 127 4.43 2.77 1.98
C LEU A 127 4.72 1.95 3.25
N GLU A 128 3.70 1.62 4.03
CA GLU A 128 3.87 0.74 5.20
C GLU A 128 4.39 -0.64 4.78
N ILE A 129 3.82 -1.24 3.73
CA ILE A 129 4.28 -2.54 3.26
C ILE A 129 5.73 -2.48 2.78
N ILE A 130 6.12 -1.43 2.06
CA ILE A 130 7.52 -1.24 1.66
C ILE A 130 8.41 -1.15 2.90
N TYR A 131 8.00 -0.39 3.91
CA TYR A 131 8.75 -0.21 5.15
C TYR A 131 8.94 -1.55 5.87
N ASP A 132 7.87 -2.33 6.06
CA ASP A 132 7.90 -3.64 6.71
C ASP A 132 8.78 -4.64 5.93
N LEU A 133 8.66 -4.69 4.60
CA LEU A 133 9.50 -5.53 3.74
C LEU A 133 10.97 -5.11 3.80
N GLY A 134 11.23 -3.81 3.81
CA GLY A 134 12.57 -3.25 3.90
C GLY A 134 13.27 -3.65 5.20
N ILE A 135 12.58 -3.52 6.33
CA ILE A 135 13.10 -3.97 7.63
C ILE A 135 13.42 -5.46 7.60
N ALA A 136 12.48 -6.29 7.16
CA ALA A 136 12.67 -7.74 7.11
C ALA A 136 13.89 -8.14 6.25
N LEU A 137 14.09 -7.45 5.11
CA LEU A 137 15.25 -7.67 4.26
C LEU A 137 16.56 -7.29 4.99
N PHE A 138 16.62 -6.13 5.64
CA PHE A 138 17.81 -5.69 6.37
C PHE A 138 18.13 -6.59 7.57
N GLU A 139 17.11 -7.08 8.28
CA GLU A 139 17.30 -8.06 9.36
C GLU A 139 17.89 -9.38 8.84
N LEU A 140 17.41 -9.88 7.69
CA LEU A 140 17.99 -11.07 7.06
C LEU A 140 19.44 -10.86 6.63
N ILE A 141 19.77 -9.69 6.06
CA ILE A 141 21.14 -9.33 5.70
C ILE A 141 22.04 -9.32 6.95
N ASN A 142 21.59 -8.70 8.04
CA ASN A 142 22.32 -8.64 9.30
C ASN A 142 22.51 -10.02 9.92
N PHE A 143 21.46 -10.86 9.93
CA PHE A 143 21.54 -12.24 10.40
C PHE A 143 22.62 -13.04 9.66
N LYS A 144 22.70 -12.86 8.33
CA LYS A 144 23.70 -13.51 7.49
C LYS A 144 25.11 -12.98 7.73
N SER A 145 25.27 -11.69 8.02
CA SER A 145 26.57 -11.10 8.36
C SER A 145 27.10 -11.63 9.69
N ASN A 146 26.22 -11.83 10.67
CA ASN A 146 26.60 -12.26 12.02
C ASN A 146 26.77 -13.78 12.18
N ASN A 147 26.18 -14.58 11.28
CA ASN A 147 26.26 -16.06 11.28
C ASN A 147 27.04 -16.62 10.08
N LYS A 148 27.96 -15.82 9.52
CA LYS A 148 29.06 -16.30 8.68
C LYS A 148 30.20 -16.75 9.54
#